data_AF-A0A3N5KWD5-F1
#
_entry.id   AF-A0A3N5KWD5-F1
#
_cell.length_a   1.000
_cell.length_b   1.000
_cell.length_c   1.000
_cell.angle_alpha   90.00
_cell.angle_beta   90.00
_cell.angle_gamma   90.00
#
_symmetry.space_group_name_H-M   'P 1'
#
loop_
_entity.id
_entity.type
_entity.pdbx_description
1 polymer ?
#
loop_
_entity_poly.entity_id
_entity_poly.type
_entity_poly.pdbx_seq_one_letter_code
_entity_poly.pdbx_strand_id
1 'polypeptide(L)'
;MGYATGRTMPNLLCAGLAMLAGIALAEGDVNVPRPVEELERELATDPFRIERAEISRPKAQGDITLKADVSFDGRPAYRVKLRRAEPGADSFNNRPRYDLAAYELQKLFLSPAEYVVPATALRMMPLAELAPYAPAAAPTFRGSDEVLVVLQYWLQEVKVIADVYDPAKFEADPVYARHIGQLNVLTWLIEHGDSNTGNFLISRAPAGQRVYSIDNGVAFALNDSDRGQLWKDLRVDRLPADVVERLRAVTREELERRLSAVAEWQLRDGRWMAVPPGQSLSAMRGVREKKGTVQLGLTRAEIDGVAKQLEKLLARVDDGKIKTY
;
A
#
# COMPACT_ATOMS: atom_id res chain seq x y z
N MET A 1 -77.85 46.25 -6.40
CA MET A 1 -77.91 44.79 -6.21
C MET A 1 -76.73 44.17 -6.94
N GLY A 2 -75.88 43.41 -6.24
CA GLY A 2 -75.14 42.30 -6.86
C GLY A 2 -73.78 42.58 -7.50
N TYR A 3 -72.75 42.51 -6.66
CA TYR A 3 -71.43 41.88 -6.87
C TYR A 3 -70.48 42.30 -8.02
N ALA A 4 -69.38 42.90 -7.56
CA ALA A 4 -68.06 42.93 -8.18
C ALA A 4 -67.37 41.55 -8.17
N THR A 5 -66.47 41.33 -9.13
CA THR A 5 -65.19 40.56 -9.09
C THR A 5 -64.75 40.38 -10.56
N GLY A 6 -63.64 40.92 -11.06
CA GLY A 6 -62.33 41.10 -10.45
C GLY A 6 -61.51 39.82 -10.56
N ARG A 7 -61.28 39.29 -11.77
CA ARG A 7 -60.36 38.17 -11.99
C ARG A 7 -58.95 38.70 -12.27
N THR A 8 -58.18 38.73 -11.20
CA THR A 8 -56.74 38.90 -11.15
C THR A 8 -56.03 37.69 -11.76
N MET A 9 -55.00 37.95 -12.57
CA MET A 9 -54.01 36.96 -12.99
C MET A 9 -53.29 36.39 -11.77
N PRO A 10 -53.11 35.06 -11.66
CA PRO A 10 -52.21 34.51 -10.65
C PRO A 10 -50.76 34.70 -11.11
N ASN A 11 -50.01 35.46 -10.31
CA ASN A 11 -48.56 35.49 -10.31
C ASN A 11 -48.02 34.05 -10.11
N LEU A 12 -47.38 33.49 -11.13
CA LEU A 12 -46.55 32.30 -10.99
C LEU A 12 -45.21 32.72 -10.38
N LEU A 13 -45.13 32.65 -9.06
CA LEU A 13 -43.91 32.82 -8.27
C LEU A 13 -43.56 31.48 -7.62
N CYS A 14 -42.31 31.07 -7.84
CA CYS A 14 -41.49 30.14 -7.05
C CYS A 14 -41.96 28.69 -6.83
N ALA A 15 -41.22 27.76 -7.46
CA ALA A 15 -40.55 26.68 -6.73
C ALA A 15 -39.35 26.17 -7.55
N GLY A 16 -38.26 26.95 -7.56
CA GLY A 16 -36.96 26.41 -7.96
C GLY A 16 -36.52 25.42 -6.88
N LEU A 17 -36.66 24.12 -7.15
CA LEU A 17 -36.02 23.08 -6.35
C LEU A 17 -34.51 23.21 -6.56
N ALA A 18 -33.85 23.96 -5.69
CA ALA A 18 -32.40 23.87 -5.55
C ALA A 18 -32.11 22.48 -4.97
N MET A 19 -31.70 21.55 -5.84
CA MET A 19 -30.98 20.35 -5.40
C MET A 19 -29.67 20.83 -4.76
N LEU A 20 -29.70 21.05 -3.45
CA LEU A 20 -28.51 21.05 -2.61
C LEU A 20 -27.99 19.62 -2.62
N ALA A 21 -27.23 19.28 -3.67
CA ALA A 21 -26.24 18.23 -3.58
C ALA A 21 -25.26 18.70 -2.51
N GLY A 22 -25.48 18.24 -1.27
CA GLY A 22 -24.48 18.32 -0.24
C GLY A 22 -23.27 17.56 -0.75
N ILE A 23 -22.30 18.28 -1.29
CA ILE A 23 -20.93 17.80 -1.31
C ILE A 23 -20.56 17.78 0.18
N ALA A 24 -20.80 16.64 0.81
CA ALA A 24 -20.04 16.29 2.01
C ALA A 24 -18.59 16.36 1.55
N LEU A 25 -17.92 17.49 1.82
CA LEU A 25 -16.48 17.55 1.81
C LEU A 25 -16.07 16.40 2.70
N ALA A 26 -15.47 15.37 2.11
CA ALA A 26 -14.88 14.28 2.86
C ALA A 26 -14.00 14.93 3.91
N GLU A 27 -14.39 14.78 5.17
CA GLU A 27 -13.52 15.07 6.29
C GLU A 27 -12.20 14.35 5.97
N GLY A 28 -11.11 15.11 5.86
CA GLY A 28 -9.86 14.61 5.29
C GLY A 28 -9.43 13.30 5.96
N ASP A 29 -8.82 12.40 5.20
CA ASP A 29 -8.34 11.12 5.73
C ASP A 29 -7.39 11.35 6.91
N VAL A 30 -7.88 11.10 8.13
CA VAL A 30 -7.13 11.36 9.37
C VAL A 30 -5.89 10.49 9.48
N ASN A 31 -5.85 9.35 8.78
CA ASN A 31 -4.73 8.42 8.80
C ASN A 31 -3.67 8.79 7.75
N VAL A 32 -4.09 9.41 6.64
CA VAL A 32 -3.24 9.93 5.55
C VAL A 32 -3.74 11.33 5.13
N PRO A 33 -3.43 12.39 5.89
CA PRO A 33 -3.98 13.73 5.68
C PRO A 33 -3.47 14.44 4.41
N ARG A 34 -2.69 13.76 3.57
CA ARG A 34 -2.06 14.29 2.36
C ARG A 34 -2.53 13.48 1.15
N PRO A 35 -2.68 14.10 -0.03
CA PRO A 35 -2.99 13.37 -1.26
C PRO A 35 -1.97 12.27 -1.50
N VAL A 36 -2.45 11.06 -1.84
CA VAL A 36 -1.59 9.89 -2.04
C VAL A 36 -0.63 10.11 -3.20
N GLU A 37 -1.07 10.76 -4.27
CA GLU A 37 -0.25 11.08 -5.44
C GLU A 37 0.91 12.02 -5.09
N GLU A 38 0.71 12.92 -4.12
CA GLU A 38 1.74 13.81 -3.61
C GLU A 38 2.78 13.02 -2.81
N LEU A 39 2.33 12.10 -1.95
CA LEU A 39 3.19 11.22 -1.17
C LEU A 39 4.00 10.28 -2.07
N GLU A 40 3.36 9.69 -3.09
CA GLU A 40 4.03 8.81 -4.05
C GLU A 40 5.17 9.53 -4.76
N ARG A 41 4.90 10.73 -5.28
CA ARG A 41 5.92 11.55 -5.94
C ARG A 41 7.07 11.87 -4.98
N GLU A 42 6.76 12.37 -3.78
CA GLU A 42 7.79 12.73 -2.81
C GLU A 42 8.70 11.55 -2.44
N LEU A 43 8.08 10.43 -2.05
CA LEU A 43 8.81 9.22 -1.65
C LEU A 43 9.67 8.68 -2.81
N ALA A 44 9.15 8.70 -4.04
CA ALA A 44 9.81 8.10 -5.20
C ALA A 44 10.87 8.99 -5.86
N THR A 45 10.66 10.30 -5.94
CA THR A 45 11.49 11.18 -6.78
C THR A 45 12.14 12.33 -6.05
N ASP A 46 11.46 12.93 -5.07
CA ASP A 46 11.93 14.20 -4.51
C ASP A 46 13.21 13.95 -3.67
N PRO A 47 14.26 14.79 -3.82
CA PRO A 47 15.40 14.81 -2.93
C PRO A 47 14.96 14.87 -1.47
N PHE A 48 15.58 14.05 -0.62
CA PHE A 48 15.22 14.00 0.79
C PHE A 48 16.43 14.01 1.71
N ARG A 49 16.21 14.46 2.95
CA ARG A 49 17.19 14.39 4.04
C ARG A 49 16.54 13.78 5.28
N ILE A 50 17.29 12.98 6.01
CA ILE A 50 16.88 12.50 7.33
C ILE A 50 17.17 13.62 8.32
N GLU A 51 16.14 14.17 8.97
CA GLU A 51 16.32 15.17 10.03
C GLU A 51 16.51 14.50 11.39
N ARG A 52 15.78 13.40 11.60
CA ARG A 52 15.89 12.55 12.79
C ARG A 52 15.53 11.12 12.42
N ALA A 53 16.20 10.15 13.03
CA ALA A 53 15.77 8.77 12.97
C ALA A 53 16.13 8.00 14.23
N GLU A 54 15.31 7.00 14.56
CA GLU A 54 15.54 6.08 15.67
C GLU A 54 15.07 4.66 15.30
N ILE A 55 15.68 3.64 15.91
CA ILE A 55 15.29 2.24 15.69
C ILE A 55 13.83 2.05 16.13
N SER A 56 13.01 1.44 15.27
CA SER A 56 11.58 1.28 15.50
C SER A 56 11.27 0.43 16.73
N ARG A 57 11.96 -0.70 16.88
CA ARG A 57 11.86 -1.61 18.03
C ARG A 57 13.24 -1.80 18.68
N PRO A 58 13.66 -0.89 19.58
CA PRO A 58 15.01 -0.93 20.16
C PRO A 58 15.30 -2.19 21.00
N LYS A 59 14.27 -2.94 21.39
CA LYS A 59 14.38 -4.21 22.13
C LYS A 59 14.45 -5.44 21.22
N ALA A 60 14.15 -5.30 19.92
CA ALA A 60 14.22 -6.39 18.97
C ALA A 60 15.64 -6.44 18.37
N GLN A 61 16.40 -7.48 18.73
CA GLN A 61 17.75 -7.66 18.23
C GLN A 61 17.73 -7.76 16.69
N GLY A 62 18.60 -6.99 16.03
CA GLY A 62 18.70 -6.98 14.57
C GLY A 62 17.58 -6.19 13.87
N ASP A 63 16.76 -5.41 14.57
CA ASP A 63 15.81 -4.51 13.89
C ASP A 63 16.58 -3.43 13.11
N ILE A 64 16.31 -3.40 11.81
CA ILE A 64 16.92 -2.49 10.83
C ILE A 64 15.92 -1.44 10.34
N THR A 65 14.72 -1.42 10.92
CA THR A 65 13.68 -0.47 10.59
C THR A 65 13.83 0.78 11.44
N LEU A 66 13.92 1.93 10.79
CA LEU A 66 13.95 3.23 11.43
C LEU A 66 12.58 3.91 11.34
N LYS A 67 12.22 4.60 12.43
CA LYS A 67 11.22 5.68 12.43
C LYS A 67 11.99 6.95 12.08
N ALA A 68 11.84 7.44 10.86
CA ALA A 68 12.61 8.58 10.35
C ALA A 68 11.69 9.77 10.08
N ASP A 69 12.04 10.94 10.58
CA ASP A 69 11.44 12.22 10.17
C ASP A 69 12.27 12.73 9.00
N VAL A 70 11.64 12.80 7.82
CA VAL A 70 12.30 13.07 6.55
C VAL A 70 11.71 14.32 5.90
N SER A 71 12.58 15.24 5.50
CA SER A 71 12.23 16.44 4.73
C SER A 71 12.49 16.18 3.24
N PHE A 72 11.48 16.45 2.41
CA PHE A 72 11.55 16.32 0.94
C PHE A 72 11.58 17.73 0.30
N ASP A 73 12.56 18.02 -0.54
CA ASP A 73 12.80 19.34 -1.14
C ASP A 73 12.83 20.50 -0.12
N GLY A 74 13.31 20.23 1.09
CA GLY A 74 13.36 21.23 2.17
C GLY A 74 12.01 21.58 2.79
N ARG A 75 10.92 20.90 2.41
CA ARG A 75 9.60 21.01 3.06
C ARG A 75 9.64 20.50 4.50
N PRO A 76 8.67 20.88 5.37
CA PRO A 76 8.59 20.35 6.72
C PRO A 76 8.64 18.81 6.73
N ALA A 77 9.44 18.25 7.63
CA ALA A 77 9.60 16.81 7.71
C ALA A 77 8.30 16.12 8.14
N TYR A 78 8.07 14.94 7.58
CA TYR A 78 7.06 14.01 8.07
C TYR A 78 7.67 12.64 8.30
N ARG A 79 6.98 11.83 9.10
CA ARG A 79 7.50 10.53 9.50
C ARG A 79 7.30 9.50 8.40
N VAL A 80 8.32 8.69 8.19
CA VAL A 80 8.32 7.51 7.33
C VAL A 80 8.93 6.33 8.09
N LYS A 81 8.50 5.13 7.73
CA LYS A 81 9.32 3.94 7.89
C LYS A 81 10.46 4.05 6.89
N LEU A 82 11.70 4.00 7.39
CA LEU A 82 12.91 3.87 6.57
C LEU A 82 13.58 2.55 6.92
N ARG A 83 13.62 1.62 5.98
CA ARG A 83 14.21 0.29 6.20
C ARG A 83 15.26 0.00 5.13
N ARG A 84 16.51 -0.21 5.55
CA ARG A 84 17.60 -0.57 4.62
C ARG A 84 17.47 -2.01 4.14
N ALA A 85 17.83 -2.24 2.89
CA ALA A 85 18.07 -3.56 2.36
C ALA A 85 19.45 -4.06 2.82
N GLU A 86 19.56 -5.36 3.09
CA GLU A 86 20.88 -6.01 3.20
C GLU A 86 21.51 -6.20 1.81
N PRO A 87 22.82 -6.46 1.70
CA PRO A 87 23.47 -6.73 0.42
C PRO A 87 22.71 -7.77 -0.43
N GLY A 88 22.43 -7.41 -1.69
CA GLY A 88 21.64 -8.22 -2.63
C GLY A 88 20.11 -8.07 -2.52
N ALA A 89 19.59 -7.35 -1.51
CA ALA A 89 18.17 -6.98 -1.37
C ALA A 89 17.14 -8.14 -1.38
N ASP A 90 17.53 -9.35 -0.99
CA ASP A 90 16.66 -10.54 -1.02
C ASP A 90 16.75 -11.42 0.23
N SER A 91 17.18 -10.84 1.37
CA SER A 91 17.29 -11.57 2.63
C SER A 91 15.92 -11.88 3.26
N PHE A 92 15.86 -12.93 4.07
CA PHE A 92 14.63 -13.35 4.74
C PHE A 92 14.04 -12.20 5.57
N ASN A 93 12.71 -11.96 5.43
CA ASN A 93 11.99 -10.87 6.08
C ASN A 93 12.53 -9.46 5.75
N ASN A 94 13.40 -9.30 4.75
CA ASN A 94 13.86 -8.02 4.23
C ASN A 94 13.96 -8.10 2.70
N ARG A 95 12.79 -8.15 2.06
CA ARG A 95 12.63 -8.17 0.60
C ARG A 95 11.90 -6.90 0.15
N PRO A 96 12.62 -5.79 -0.09
CA PRO A 96 12.03 -4.51 -0.50
C PRO A 96 11.07 -4.62 -1.69
N ARG A 97 11.34 -5.57 -2.60
CA ARG A 97 10.49 -5.84 -3.77
C ARG A 97 9.06 -6.25 -3.39
N TYR A 98 8.85 -6.91 -2.26
CA TYR A 98 7.51 -7.33 -1.83
C TYR A 98 6.72 -6.21 -1.18
N ASP A 99 7.36 -5.37 -0.37
CA ASP A 99 6.73 -4.17 0.17
C ASP A 99 6.20 -3.28 -0.97
N LEU A 100 7.02 -3.04 -2.00
CA LEU A 100 6.60 -2.26 -3.17
C LEU A 100 5.59 -3.00 -4.05
N ALA A 101 5.75 -4.31 -4.29
CA ALA A 101 4.81 -5.08 -5.10
C ALA A 101 3.41 -5.16 -4.47
N ALA A 102 3.31 -5.29 -3.13
CA ALA A 102 2.03 -5.23 -2.43
C ALA A 102 1.36 -3.85 -2.60
N TYR A 103 2.15 -2.78 -2.53
CA TYR A 103 1.67 -1.42 -2.78
C TYR A 103 1.20 -1.20 -4.23
N GLU A 104 1.91 -1.73 -5.22
CA GLU A 104 1.52 -1.62 -6.63
C GLU A 104 0.31 -2.49 -6.99
N LEU A 105 0.19 -3.68 -6.40
CA LEU A 105 -0.91 -4.60 -6.66
C LEU A 105 -2.27 -4.02 -6.24
N GLN A 106 -2.37 -3.40 -5.07
CA GLN A 106 -3.65 -2.82 -4.61
C GLN A 106 -4.21 -1.76 -5.58
N LYS A 107 -3.35 -1.05 -6.31
CA LYS A 107 -3.77 -0.01 -7.26
C LYS A 107 -4.58 -0.56 -8.44
N LEU A 108 -4.56 -1.88 -8.65
CA LEU A 108 -5.35 -2.53 -9.68
C LEU A 108 -6.83 -2.63 -9.32
N PHE A 109 -7.18 -2.59 -8.04
CA PHE A 109 -8.55 -2.83 -7.59
C PHE A 109 -9.05 -1.90 -6.48
N LEU A 110 -8.20 -1.03 -5.93
CA LEU A 110 -8.57 -0.01 -4.95
C LEU A 110 -8.35 1.40 -5.52
N SER A 111 -9.16 2.36 -5.05
CA SER A 111 -8.86 3.78 -5.27
C SER A 111 -7.87 4.29 -4.22
N PRO A 112 -7.15 5.40 -4.47
CA PRO A 112 -6.13 5.91 -3.53
C PRO A 112 -6.64 6.15 -2.10
N ALA A 113 -7.87 6.66 -1.96
CA ALA A 113 -8.51 6.87 -0.66
C ALA A 113 -8.81 5.57 0.10
N GLU A 114 -8.70 4.42 -0.55
CA GLU A 114 -9.04 3.09 -0.03
C GLU A 114 -7.83 2.20 0.14
N TYR A 115 -6.63 2.69 -0.20
CA TYR A 115 -5.42 1.91 -0.04
C TYR A 115 -5.25 1.41 1.39
N VAL A 116 -4.92 0.12 1.48
CA VAL A 116 -4.68 -0.61 2.72
C VAL A 116 -3.18 -0.83 2.96
N VAL A 117 -2.33 -0.64 1.94
CA VAL A 117 -0.88 -0.50 2.12
C VAL A 117 -0.54 0.99 1.99
N PRO A 118 0.18 1.59 2.95
CA PRO A 118 0.58 3.00 2.86
C PRO A 118 1.48 3.26 1.66
N ALA A 119 1.52 4.51 1.19
CA ALA A 119 2.40 4.95 0.12
C ALA A 119 3.84 4.45 0.35
N THR A 120 4.36 3.70 -0.62
CA THR A 120 5.64 2.97 -0.51
C THR A 120 6.49 3.22 -1.74
N ALA A 121 7.78 3.51 -1.54
CA ALA A 121 8.76 3.66 -2.60
C ALA A 121 10.09 2.99 -2.23
N LEU A 122 10.89 2.69 -3.24
CA LEU A 122 12.27 2.23 -3.09
C LEU A 122 13.21 3.34 -3.56
N ARG A 123 14.22 3.65 -2.74
CA ARG A 123 15.21 4.69 -3.05
C ARG A 123 16.62 4.15 -2.83
N MET A 124 17.52 4.53 -3.72
CA MET A 124 18.96 4.47 -3.43
C MET A 124 19.31 5.74 -2.69
N MET A 125 20.13 5.63 -1.65
CA MET A 125 20.68 6.77 -0.94
C MET A 125 22.16 6.54 -0.62
N PRO A 126 22.97 7.61 -0.53
CA PRO A 126 24.37 7.48 -0.14
C PRO A 126 24.51 6.82 1.24
N LEU A 127 25.41 5.84 1.34
CA LEU A 127 25.66 5.14 2.60
C LEU A 127 26.08 6.12 3.71
N ALA A 128 26.85 7.14 3.37
CA ALA A 128 27.30 8.17 4.31
C ALA A 128 26.14 8.94 4.96
N GLU A 129 25.01 9.11 4.27
CA GLU A 129 23.83 9.79 4.82
C GLU A 129 23.04 8.88 5.78
N LEU A 130 23.08 7.56 5.57
CA LEU A 130 22.40 6.60 6.45
C LEU A 130 23.25 6.20 7.67
N ALA A 131 24.58 6.17 7.50
CA ALA A 131 25.52 5.67 8.51
C ALA A 131 25.35 6.25 9.93
N PRO A 132 25.00 7.55 10.13
CA PRO A 132 24.74 8.09 11.46
C PRO A 132 23.59 7.40 12.21
N TYR A 133 22.64 6.82 11.48
CA TYR A 133 21.43 6.20 12.03
C TYR A 133 21.45 4.66 11.94
N ALA A 134 22.23 4.11 11.02
CA ALA A 134 22.42 2.66 10.86
C ALA A 134 23.91 2.35 10.56
N PRO A 135 24.78 2.33 11.58
CA PRO A 135 26.23 2.18 11.40
C PRO A 135 26.65 0.81 10.84
N ALA A 136 25.78 -0.20 10.92
CA ALA A 136 25.98 -1.51 10.33
C ALA A 136 25.50 -1.61 8.85
N ALA A 137 25.02 -0.52 8.26
CA ALA A 137 24.62 -0.51 6.86
C ALA A 137 25.83 -0.74 5.95
N ALA A 138 25.59 -1.41 4.82
CA ALA A 138 26.56 -1.65 3.77
C ALA A 138 25.91 -1.37 2.40
N PRO A 139 26.70 -1.12 1.34
CA PRO A 139 26.14 -0.94 0.02
C PRO A 139 25.30 -2.14 -0.40
N THR A 140 24.13 -1.89 -0.98
CA THR A 140 23.21 -2.98 -1.34
C THR A 140 23.67 -3.72 -2.60
N PHE A 141 24.19 -2.99 -3.58
CA PHE A 141 24.65 -3.51 -4.87
C PHE A 141 26.08 -3.06 -5.15
N ARG A 142 26.79 -3.81 -5.98
CA ARG A 142 28.18 -3.49 -6.33
C ARG A 142 28.26 -2.28 -7.26
N GLY A 143 29.35 -1.52 -7.15
CA GLY A 143 29.65 -0.42 -8.08
C GLY A 143 29.22 0.98 -7.61
N SER A 144 28.58 1.09 -6.45
CA SER A 144 28.25 2.36 -5.78
C SER A 144 28.27 2.21 -4.26
N ASP A 145 28.61 3.26 -3.53
CA ASP A 145 28.48 3.35 -2.07
C ASP A 145 27.07 3.80 -1.66
N GLU A 146 26.07 3.13 -2.22
CA GLU A 146 24.65 3.42 -2.01
C GLU A 146 23.91 2.22 -1.43
N VAL A 147 22.94 2.53 -0.58
CA VAL A 147 22.07 1.57 0.07
C VAL A 147 20.64 1.76 -0.45
N LEU A 148 20.01 0.65 -0.82
CA LEU A 148 18.60 0.61 -1.13
C LEU A 148 17.81 0.71 0.18
N VAL A 149 16.84 1.60 0.23
CA VAL A 149 15.92 1.77 1.35
C VAL A 149 14.48 1.67 0.87
N VAL A 150 13.64 1.05 1.70
CA VAL A 150 12.18 1.16 1.63
C VAL A 150 11.80 2.42 2.39
N LEU A 151 11.13 3.35 1.71
CA LEU A 151 10.43 4.47 2.32
C LEU A 151 8.93 4.18 2.28
N GLN A 152 8.28 4.17 3.43
CA GLN A 152 6.83 3.97 3.52
C GLN A 152 6.21 5.01 4.45
N TYR A 153 5.12 5.63 4.02
CA TYR A 153 4.45 6.67 4.81
C TYR A 153 4.05 6.15 6.20
N TRP A 154 4.35 6.95 7.24
CA TRP A 154 3.95 6.61 8.60
C TRP A 154 2.53 7.08 8.86
N LEU A 155 1.60 6.12 8.93
CA LEU A 155 0.18 6.37 9.20
C LEU A 155 -0.03 7.16 10.50
N GLN A 156 -0.95 8.12 10.44
CA GLN A 156 -1.39 8.93 11.59
C GLN A 156 -2.58 8.28 12.28
N GLU A 157 -2.81 8.58 13.56
CA GLU A 157 -4.00 8.15 14.30
C GLU A 157 -4.38 6.67 14.14
N VAL A 158 -3.37 5.79 14.17
CA VAL A 158 -3.54 4.33 14.16
C VAL A 158 -3.13 3.71 15.51
N LYS A 159 -3.52 2.47 15.73
CA LYS A 159 -3.09 1.67 16.87
C LYS A 159 -2.82 0.22 16.46
N VAL A 160 -1.89 -0.40 17.17
CA VAL A 160 -1.65 -1.83 17.12
C VAL A 160 -2.68 -2.52 18.02
N ILE A 161 -3.36 -3.53 17.49
CA ILE A 161 -4.25 -4.40 18.26
C ILE A 161 -3.94 -5.86 17.94
N ALA A 162 -4.42 -6.78 18.76
CA ALA A 162 -4.15 -8.21 18.59
C ALA A 162 -4.71 -8.75 17.27
N ASP A 163 -5.89 -8.28 16.88
CA ASP A 163 -6.53 -8.62 15.63
C ASP A 163 -7.36 -7.45 15.13
N VAL A 164 -7.17 -7.05 13.87
CA VAL A 164 -7.94 -5.95 13.28
C VAL A 164 -9.34 -6.34 12.85
N TYR A 165 -9.63 -7.65 12.75
CA TYR A 165 -10.96 -8.16 12.43
C TYR A 165 -11.83 -8.36 13.68
N ASP A 166 -13.01 -7.73 13.68
CA ASP A 166 -14.05 -7.82 14.69
C ASP A 166 -15.37 -8.18 13.99
N PRO A 167 -15.91 -9.40 14.18
CA PRO A 167 -17.12 -9.84 13.47
C PRO A 167 -18.35 -9.02 13.83
N ALA A 168 -18.48 -8.56 15.09
CA ALA A 168 -19.63 -7.76 15.49
C ALA A 168 -19.63 -6.39 14.80
N LYS A 169 -18.45 -5.76 14.68
CA LYS A 169 -18.30 -4.52 13.91
C LYS A 169 -18.46 -4.74 12.41
N PHE A 170 -17.98 -5.85 11.88
CA PHE A 170 -18.12 -6.19 10.46
C PHE A 170 -19.60 -6.34 10.05
N GLU A 171 -20.45 -6.82 10.97
CA GLU A 171 -21.90 -6.84 10.77
C GLU A 171 -22.56 -5.46 10.96
N ALA A 172 -22.12 -4.68 11.94
CA ALA A 172 -22.80 -3.45 12.35
C ALA A 172 -22.37 -2.17 11.59
N ASP A 173 -21.14 -2.11 11.09
CA ASP A 173 -20.53 -0.93 10.48
C ASP A 173 -20.10 -1.22 9.02
N PRO A 174 -20.87 -0.76 8.01
CA PRO A 174 -20.59 -1.05 6.60
C PRO A 174 -19.28 -0.43 6.10
N VAL A 175 -18.83 0.68 6.70
CA VAL A 175 -17.57 1.34 6.31
C VAL A 175 -16.39 0.52 6.83
N TYR A 176 -16.44 0.09 8.09
CA TYR A 176 -15.46 -0.84 8.65
C TYR A 176 -15.44 -2.17 7.86
N ALA A 177 -16.62 -2.71 7.53
CA ALA A 177 -16.73 -3.93 6.74
C ALA A 177 -16.03 -3.78 5.38
N ARG A 178 -16.25 -2.65 4.69
CA ARG A 178 -15.56 -2.33 3.44
C ARG A 178 -14.05 -2.37 3.58
N HIS A 179 -13.48 -1.72 4.60
CA HIS A 179 -12.03 -1.70 4.81
C HIS A 179 -11.45 -3.09 5.14
N ILE A 180 -12.15 -3.89 5.94
CA ILE A 180 -11.76 -5.29 6.20
C ILE A 180 -11.81 -6.12 4.91
N GLY A 181 -12.86 -5.97 4.09
CA GLY A 181 -12.98 -6.67 2.81
C GLY A 181 -11.82 -6.33 1.86
N GLN A 182 -11.46 -5.04 1.77
CA GLN A 182 -10.33 -4.56 0.96
C GLN A 182 -8.99 -5.12 1.45
N LEU A 183 -8.75 -5.09 2.76
CA LEU A 183 -7.56 -5.69 3.38
C LEU A 183 -7.50 -7.19 3.11
N ASN A 184 -8.62 -7.89 3.24
CA ASN A 184 -8.63 -9.34 3.10
C ASN A 184 -8.45 -9.78 1.64
N VAL A 185 -8.97 -9.03 0.67
CA VAL A 185 -8.65 -9.23 -0.76
C VAL A 185 -7.14 -9.12 -0.97
N LEU A 186 -6.50 -8.04 -0.54
CA LEU A 186 -5.07 -7.87 -0.77
C LEU A 186 -4.27 -8.99 -0.11
N THR A 187 -4.51 -9.26 1.17
CA THR A 187 -3.75 -10.24 1.95
C THR A 187 -3.93 -11.67 1.44
N TRP A 188 -5.10 -12.01 0.90
CA TRP A 188 -5.34 -13.24 0.15
C TRP A 188 -4.51 -13.30 -1.14
N LEU A 189 -4.56 -12.24 -1.97
CA LEU A 189 -3.88 -12.21 -3.27
C LEU A 189 -2.36 -12.31 -3.14
N ILE A 190 -1.78 -11.68 -2.11
CA ILE A 190 -0.35 -11.76 -1.84
C ILE A 190 0.01 -12.93 -0.93
N GLU A 191 -0.94 -13.78 -0.52
CA GLU A 191 -0.72 -14.85 0.45
C GLU A 191 0.11 -14.38 1.66
N HIS A 192 -0.38 -13.36 2.37
CA HIS A 192 0.39 -12.67 3.41
C HIS A 192 0.80 -13.66 4.52
N GLY A 193 2.09 -13.99 4.56
CA GLY A 193 2.62 -15.10 5.34
C GLY A 193 2.96 -14.78 6.79
N ASP A 194 2.83 -13.52 7.21
CA ASP A 194 3.23 -13.06 8.55
C ASP A 194 2.11 -12.33 9.30
N SER A 195 1.48 -13.03 10.25
CA SER A 195 0.43 -12.47 11.13
C SER A 195 0.99 -11.87 12.43
N ASN A 196 2.26 -11.47 12.43
CA ASN A 196 2.88 -10.87 13.58
C ASN A 196 2.15 -9.61 14.08
N THR A 197 2.04 -9.47 15.40
CA THR A 197 1.44 -8.30 16.03
C THR A 197 2.17 -7.02 15.58
N GLY A 198 1.42 -6.09 15.01
CA GLY A 198 1.94 -4.84 14.47
C GLY A 198 2.00 -4.78 12.95
N ASN A 199 1.86 -5.90 12.23
CA ASN A 199 1.76 -5.89 10.76
C ASN A 199 0.40 -5.37 10.29
N PHE A 200 -0.64 -5.54 11.12
CA PHE A 200 -1.97 -5.01 10.85
C PHE A 200 -2.30 -3.89 11.83
N LEU A 201 -2.68 -2.73 11.28
CA LEU A 201 -3.00 -1.53 12.05
C LEU A 201 -4.46 -1.16 11.84
N ILE A 202 -5.08 -0.54 12.85
CA ILE A 202 -6.44 -0.02 12.77
C ILE A 202 -6.46 1.46 13.14
N SER A 203 -7.32 2.24 12.47
CA SER A 203 -7.57 3.64 12.78
C SER A 203 -8.14 3.83 14.19
N ARG A 204 -7.81 4.97 14.80
CA ARG A 204 -8.37 5.45 16.07
C ARG A 204 -9.70 6.17 15.90
N ALA A 205 -10.17 6.35 14.66
CA ALA A 205 -11.49 6.90 14.40
C ALA A 205 -12.59 6.17 15.19
N PRO A 206 -13.63 6.87 15.66
CA PRO A 206 -14.67 6.28 16.50
C PRO A 206 -15.60 5.32 15.73
N ALA A 207 -15.74 5.50 14.42
CA ALA A 207 -16.53 4.66 13.51
C ALA A 207 -15.81 4.56 12.16
N GLY A 208 -16.18 3.58 11.34
CA GLY A 208 -15.60 3.37 10.00
C GLY A 208 -14.09 3.14 10.04
N GLN A 209 -13.61 2.44 11.07
CA GLN A 209 -12.17 2.30 11.33
C GLN A 209 -11.46 1.68 10.12
N ARG A 210 -10.54 2.43 9.51
CA ARG A 210 -9.67 1.91 8.45
C ARG A 210 -8.71 0.88 9.01
N VAL A 211 -8.34 -0.09 8.17
CA VAL A 211 -7.35 -1.11 8.50
C VAL A 211 -6.25 -1.13 7.44
N TYR A 212 -5.03 -1.46 7.87
CA TYR A 212 -3.85 -1.38 7.02
C TYR A 212 -2.96 -2.61 7.19
N SER A 213 -2.29 -2.98 6.10
CA SER A 213 -1.22 -3.99 6.05
C SER A 213 0.13 -3.29 5.88
N ILE A 214 1.03 -3.48 6.84
CA ILE A 214 2.42 -3.04 6.80
C ILE A 214 3.36 -4.24 6.94
N ASP A 215 4.64 -4.03 6.62
CA ASP A 215 5.67 -5.07 6.68
C ASP A 215 5.36 -6.29 5.77
N ASN A 216 5.02 -6.03 4.51
CA ASN A 216 4.68 -7.06 3.52
C ASN A 216 5.92 -7.80 2.95
N GLY A 217 7.07 -7.73 3.63
CA GLY A 217 8.33 -8.36 3.25
C GLY A 217 8.32 -9.91 3.32
N VAL A 218 7.26 -10.49 3.88
CA VAL A 218 6.98 -11.93 3.96
C VAL A 218 5.62 -12.22 3.29
N ALA A 219 5.52 -11.85 2.02
CA ALA A 219 4.37 -12.11 1.17
C ALA A 219 4.77 -12.99 -0.04
N PHE A 220 3.80 -13.22 -0.93
CA PHE A 220 3.87 -13.96 -2.18
C PHE A 220 4.29 -15.43 -2.00
N ALA A 221 3.79 -16.05 -0.92
CA ALA A 221 3.93 -17.48 -0.59
C ALA A 221 5.37 -18.03 -0.60
N LEU A 222 6.38 -17.15 -0.46
CA LEU A 222 7.77 -17.61 -0.56
C LEU A 222 8.25 -18.28 0.73
N ASN A 223 7.78 -17.85 1.91
CA ASN A 223 8.13 -18.46 3.19
C ASN A 223 6.94 -18.47 4.16
N ASP A 224 6.97 -19.43 5.08
CA ASP A 224 6.11 -19.48 6.26
C ASP A 224 6.73 -18.68 7.42
N SER A 225 5.94 -17.82 8.08
CA SER A 225 6.33 -17.18 9.36
C SER A 225 6.01 -18.08 10.55
N ASP A 226 6.84 -18.04 11.59
CA ASP A 226 6.55 -18.65 12.90
C ASP A 226 5.50 -17.86 13.71
N ARG A 227 5.05 -16.71 13.19
CA ARG A 227 4.06 -15.81 13.80
C ARG A 227 2.64 -16.01 13.29
N GLY A 228 2.39 -17.09 12.54
CA GLY A 228 1.08 -17.45 12.02
C GLY A 228 0.74 -16.82 10.67
N GLN A 229 -0.32 -17.33 10.04
CA GLN A 229 -0.68 -17.05 8.64
C GLN A 229 -2.17 -16.74 8.47
N LEU A 230 -2.83 -16.20 9.51
CA LEU A 230 -4.27 -15.97 9.53
C LEU A 230 -4.78 -15.18 8.33
N TRP A 231 -4.00 -14.22 7.84
CA TRP A 231 -4.36 -13.34 6.72
C TRP A 231 -3.99 -13.89 5.34
N LYS A 232 -3.39 -15.09 5.26
CA LYS A 232 -3.24 -15.83 4.02
C LYS A 232 -4.60 -16.34 3.50
N ASP A 233 -5.55 -16.57 4.41
CA ASP A 233 -6.89 -17.04 4.11
C ASP A 233 -7.93 -15.91 4.11
N LEU A 234 -9.06 -16.14 3.42
CA LEU A 234 -10.23 -15.27 3.55
C LEU A 234 -10.81 -15.42 4.95
N ARG A 235 -10.86 -14.30 5.67
CA ARG A 235 -11.39 -14.16 7.03
C ARG A 235 -12.85 -13.73 7.05
N VAL A 236 -13.35 -13.23 5.92
CA VAL A 236 -14.74 -12.77 5.76
C VAL A 236 -15.48 -13.59 4.71
N ASP A 237 -16.80 -13.63 4.83
CA ASP A 237 -17.69 -14.37 3.93
C ASP A 237 -18.34 -13.48 2.85
N ARG A 238 -18.05 -12.17 2.87
CA ARG A 238 -18.56 -11.22 1.89
C ARG A 238 -17.56 -10.12 1.56
N LEU A 239 -17.59 -9.63 0.32
CA LEU A 239 -16.68 -8.60 -0.19
C LEU A 239 -17.43 -7.44 -0.87
N PRO A 240 -16.85 -6.23 -0.93
CA PRO A 240 -17.46 -5.13 -1.66
C PRO A 240 -17.60 -5.45 -3.15
N ALA A 241 -18.81 -5.32 -3.70
CA ALA A 241 -19.12 -5.70 -5.07
C ALA A 241 -18.24 -4.96 -6.10
N ASP A 242 -18.02 -3.67 -5.90
CA ASP A 242 -17.22 -2.84 -6.79
C ASP A 242 -15.72 -3.21 -6.78
N VAL A 243 -15.21 -3.76 -5.68
CA VAL A 243 -13.85 -4.29 -5.61
C VAL A 243 -13.77 -5.59 -6.40
N VAL A 244 -14.76 -6.47 -6.26
CA VAL A 244 -14.85 -7.71 -7.05
C VAL A 244 -14.92 -7.41 -8.55
N GLU A 245 -15.75 -6.45 -8.97
CA GLU A 245 -15.85 -6.08 -10.38
C GLU A 245 -14.53 -5.53 -10.94
N ARG A 246 -13.79 -4.73 -10.15
CA ARG A 246 -12.45 -4.28 -10.55
C ARG A 246 -11.46 -5.44 -10.66
N LEU A 247 -11.53 -6.42 -9.76
CA LEU A 247 -10.69 -7.63 -9.82
C LEU A 247 -10.96 -8.46 -11.08
N ARG A 248 -12.21 -8.53 -11.57
CA ARG A 248 -12.52 -9.24 -12.83
C ARG A 248 -11.82 -8.64 -14.05
N ALA A 249 -11.47 -7.36 -14.00
CA ALA A 249 -10.74 -6.67 -15.07
C ALA A 249 -9.22 -6.90 -15.03
N VAL A 250 -8.69 -7.49 -13.95
CA VAL A 250 -7.25 -7.73 -13.79
C VAL A 250 -6.85 -8.98 -14.58
N THR A 251 -6.04 -8.80 -15.62
CA THR A 251 -5.52 -9.92 -16.43
C THR A 251 -4.13 -10.36 -15.99
N ARG A 252 -3.73 -11.56 -16.42
CA ARG A 252 -2.37 -12.07 -16.17
C ARG A 252 -1.30 -11.19 -16.83
N GLU A 253 -1.58 -10.61 -17.99
CA GLU A 253 -0.69 -9.65 -18.67
C GLU A 253 -0.57 -8.35 -17.89
N GLU A 254 -1.66 -7.84 -17.32
CA GLU A 254 -1.62 -6.64 -16.46
C GLU A 254 -0.80 -6.90 -15.19
N LEU A 255 -0.98 -8.06 -14.56
CA LEU A 255 -0.12 -8.48 -13.44
C LEU A 255 1.36 -8.55 -13.86
N GLU A 256 1.67 -9.07 -15.05
CA GLU A 256 3.05 -9.10 -15.54
C GLU A 256 3.63 -7.71 -15.75
N ARG A 257 2.86 -6.85 -16.44
CA ARG A 257 3.24 -5.48 -16.79
C ARG A 257 3.54 -4.67 -15.54
N ARG A 258 2.76 -4.87 -14.47
CA ARG A 258 2.84 -4.08 -13.24
C ARG A 258 3.84 -4.63 -12.23
N LEU A 259 4.02 -5.96 -12.16
CA LEU A 259 4.73 -6.58 -11.05
C LEU A 259 6.06 -7.23 -11.44
N SER A 260 6.31 -7.50 -12.73
CA SER A 260 7.56 -8.16 -13.15
C SER A 260 8.80 -7.29 -12.97
N ALA A 261 8.64 -5.97 -13.02
CA ALA A 261 9.64 -4.96 -12.70
C ALA A 261 8.95 -3.76 -12.02
N VAL A 262 9.04 -3.69 -10.69
CA VAL A 262 8.44 -2.61 -9.88
C VAL A 262 9.40 -1.44 -9.68
N ALA A 263 10.72 -1.68 -9.82
CA ALA A 263 11.74 -0.64 -9.71
C ALA A 263 12.97 -0.99 -10.54
N GLU A 264 13.63 0.03 -11.11
CA GLU A 264 14.84 -0.12 -11.92
C GLU A 264 15.82 1.05 -11.71
N TRP A 265 17.11 0.73 -11.69
CA TRP A 265 18.20 1.70 -11.59
C TRP A 265 19.31 1.38 -12.59
N GLN A 266 19.98 2.43 -13.07
CA GLN A 266 21.17 2.33 -13.91
C GLN A 266 22.36 2.98 -13.22
N LEU A 267 23.49 2.27 -13.21
CA LEU A 267 24.75 2.78 -12.68
C LEU A 267 25.32 3.81 -13.65
N ARG A 268 25.43 5.06 -13.20
CA ARG A 268 26.02 6.18 -13.94
C ARG A 268 26.95 6.94 -13.01
N ASP A 269 28.20 7.11 -13.43
CA ASP A 269 29.22 7.85 -12.67
C ASP A 269 29.33 7.38 -11.20
N GLY A 270 29.25 6.07 -10.98
CA GLY A 270 29.34 5.46 -9.64
C GLY A 270 28.09 5.61 -8.76
N ARG A 271 26.93 6.02 -9.32
CA ARG A 271 25.65 6.14 -8.61
C ARG A 271 24.51 5.42 -9.32
N TRP A 272 23.58 4.88 -8.56
CA TRP A 272 22.37 4.23 -9.05
C TRP A 272 21.27 5.26 -9.33
N MET A 273 21.12 5.62 -10.60
CA MET A 273 20.08 6.53 -11.04
C MET A 273 18.79 5.78 -11.30
N ALA A 274 17.71 6.15 -10.62
CA ALA A 274 16.39 5.57 -10.87
C ALA A 274 15.95 5.85 -12.31
N VAL A 275 15.38 4.85 -12.98
CA VAL A 275 14.80 4.97 -14.32
C VAL A 275 13.41 4.33 -14.32
N PRO A 276 12.51 4.71 -15.25
CA PRO A 276 11.25 3.99 -15.43
C PRO A 276 11.52 2.49 -15.62
N PRO A 277 10.85 1.59 -14.87
CA PRO A 277 11.05 0.15 -15.02
C PRO A 277 10.75 -0.33 -16.45
N GLY A 278 11.70 -1.04 -17.04
CA GLY A 278 11.56 -1.64 -18.37
C GLY A 278 10.99 -3.06 -18.33
N GLN A 279 11.15 -3.79 -19.43
CA GLN A 279 10.84 -5.22 -19.46
C GLN A 279 11.71 -5.98 -18.45
N SER A 280 11.13 -7.01 -17.84
CA SER A 280 11.85 -7.85 -16.89
C SER A 280 13.14 -8.44 -17.48
N LEU A 281 14.26 -8.28 -16.78
CA LEU A 281 15.56 -8.83 -17.19
C LEU A 281 15.66 -10.36 -17.03
N SER A 282 14.78 -10.97 -16.25
CA SER A 282 14.73 -12.42 -16.00
C SER A 282 13.44 -12.79 -15.29
N ALA A 283 12.67 -13.73 -15.83
CA ALA A 283 11.43 -14.18 -15.20
C ALA A 283 11.64 -15.01 -13.91
N MET A 284 12.86 -15.45 -13.60
CA MET A 284 13.13 -16.44 -12.54
C MET A 284 13.75 -15.85 -11.26
N ARG A 285 14.13 -14.57 -11.26
CA ARG A 285 14.79 -13.93 -10.11
C ARG A 285 14.09 -12.64 -9.74
N GLY A 286 13.86 -12.41 -8.45
CA GLY A 286 13.20 -11.21 -7.95
C GLY A 286 14.09 -9.96 -7.99
N VAL A 287 15.38 -10.14 -7.69
CA VAL A 287 16.44 -9.14 -7.83
C VAL A 287 17.34 -9.50 -9.01
N ARG A 288 17.55 -8.53 -9.90
CA ARG A 288 18.20 -8.75 -11.20
C ARG A 288 19.31 -7.71 -11.39
N GLU A 289 20.54 -8.17 -11.58
CA GLU A 289 21.68 -7.33 -11.95
C GLU A 289 22.23 -7.74 -13.31
N LYS A 290 22.34 -6.78 -14.25
CA LYS A 290 22.90 -7.01 -15.58
C LYS A 290 23.49 -5.73 -16.15
N LYS A 291 24.79 -5.75 -16.49
CA LYS A 291 25.49 -4.66 -17.22
C LYS A 291 25.24 -3.25 -16.65
N GLY A 292 25.35 -3.07 -15.33
CA GLY A 292 25.11 -1.77 -14.69
C GLY A 292 23.63 -1.41 -14.59
N THR A 293 22.72 -2.37 -14.68
CA THR A 293 21.29 -2.21 -14.38
C THR A 293 20.91 -3.11 -13.21
N VAL A 294 20.19 -2.55 -12.25
CA VAL A 294 19.53 -3.28 -11.15
C VAL A 294 18.02 -3.17 -11.37
N GLN A 295 17.31 -4.28 -11.27
CA GLN A 295 15.85 -4.32 -11.38
C GLN A 295 15.25 -5.22 -10.30
N LEU A 296 14.21 -4.73 -9.63
CA LEU A 296 13.45 -5.43 -8.61
C LEU A 296 12.03 -5.69 -9.10
N GLY A 297 11.46 -6.84 -8.73
CA GLY A 297 10.09 -7.20 -9.07
C GLY A 297 9.73 -8.60 -8.60
N LEU A 298 8.55 -9.06 -8.98
CA LEU A 298 8.14 -10.43 -8.80
C LEU A 298 8.76 -11.34 -9.89
N THR A 299 8.91 -12.61 -9.54
CA THR A 299 9.22 -13.71 -10.45
C THR A 299 7.93 -14.16 -11.14
N ARG A 300 8.07 -14.89 -12.25
CA ARG A 300 6.93 -15.50 -12.94
C ARG A 300 6.10 -16.40 -12.01
N ALA A 301 6.74 -17.22 -11.19
CA ALA A 301 6.04 -18.11 -10.26
C ALA A 301 5.22 -17.33 -9.22
N GLU A 302 5.73 -16.22 -8.72
CA GLU A 302 5.01 -15.35 -7.78
C GLU A 302 3.82 -14.66 -8.45
N ILE A 303 3.98 -14.18 -9.69
CA ILE A 303 2.89 -13.56 -10.46
C ILE A 303 1.82 -14.60 -10.81
N ASP A 304 2.22 -15.80 -11.22
CA ASP A 304 1.31 -16.93 -11.46
C ASP A 304 0.57 -17.32 -10.15
N GLY A 305 1.23 -17.19 -8.99
CA GLY A 305 0.61 -17.33 -7.68
C GLY A 305 -0.51 -16.32 -7.44
N VAL A 306 -0.25 -15.03 -7.67
CA VAL A 306 -1.27 -13.96 -7.56
C VAL A 306 -2.44 -14.23 -8.50
N ALA A 307 -2.17 -14.57 -9.76
CA ALA A 307 -3.20 -14.88 -10.75
C ALA A 307 -4.07 -16.07 -10.31
N LYS A 308 -3.45 -17.13 -9.79
CA LYS A 308 -4.17 -18.29 -9.25
C LYS A 308 -5.04 -17.93 -8.04
N GLN A 309 -4.57 -17.06 -7.14
CA GLN A 309 -5.38 -16.61 -6.00
C GLN A 309 -6.55 -15.73 -6.43
N LEU A 310 -6.35 -14.89 -7.44
CA LEU A 310 -7.42 -14.10 -8.07
C LEU A 310 -8.50 -15.01 -8.69
N GLU A 311 -8.10 -15.98 -9.52
CA GLU A 311 -9.03 -16.94 -10.12
C GLU A 311 -9.84 -17.70 -9.06
N LYS A 312 -9.17 -18.20 -8.01
CA LYS A 312 -9.85 -18.88 -6.90
C LYS A 312 -10.83 -17.96 -6.18
N LEU A 313 -10.46 -16.70 -5.95
CA LEU A 313 -11.32 -15.74 -5.26
C LEU A 313 -12.59 -15.50 -6.07
N LEU A 314 -12.45 -15.19 -7.36
CA LEU A 314 -13.57 -14.96 -8.26
C LEU A 314 -14.46 -16.20 -8.39
N ALA A 315 -13.88 -17.39 -8.53
CA ALA A 315 -14.64 -18.64 -8.54
C ALA A 315 -15.45 -18.85 -7.26
N ARG A 316 -14.90 -18.49 -6.08
CA ARG A 316 -15.65 -18.57 -4.81
C ARG A 316 -16.79 -17.55 -4.75
N VAL A 317 -16.64 -16.39 -5.37
CA VAL A 317 -17.73 -15.40 -5.49
C VAL A 317 -18.80 -15.90 -6.44
N ASP A 318 -18.41 -16.40 -7.62
CA ASP A 318 -19.33 -16.89 -8.65
C ASP A 318 -20.13 -18.12 -8.19
N ASP A 319 -19.52 -18.99 -7.39
CA ASP A 319 -20.18 -20.12 -6.73
C ASP A 319 -21.08 -19.70 -5.54
N GLY A 320 -21.10 -18.43 -5.15
CA GLY A 320 -21.82 -17.92 -3.98
C GLY A 320 -21.24 -18.33 -2.62
N LYS A 321 -20.03 -18.90 -2.59
CA LYS A 321 -19.30 -19.23 -1.35
C LYS A 321 -18.80 -17.98 -0.63
N ILE A 322 -18.56 -16.91 -1.38
CA ILE A 322 -18.29 -15.56 -0.88
C ILE A 322 -19.36 -14.64 -1.47
N LYS A 323 -20.11 -13.95 -0.63
CA LYS A 323 -21.15 -13.02 -1.07
C LYS A 323 -20.53 -11.69 -1.49
N THR A 324 -21.29 -10.87 -2.21
CA THR A 324 -20.96 -9.47 -2.44
C THR A 324 -22.01 -8.56 -1.81
N TYR A 325 -21.61 -7.36 -1.43
CA TYR A 325 -22.47 -6.31 -0.89
C TYR A 325 -22.10 -4.94 -1.43
#